data_AF-A0A2N8TTK8-F1
#
_entry.id   AF-A0A2N8TTK8-F1
#
_cell.length_a   1.000
_cell.length_b   1.000
_cell.length_c   1.000
_cell.angle_alpha   90.00
_cell.angle_beta   90.00
_cell.angle_gamma   90.00
#
_symmetry.space_group_name_H-M   'P 1'
#
loop_
_entity.id
_entity.type
_entity.pdbx_description
1 polymer ?
#
loop_
_entity_poly.entity_id
_entity_poly.type
_entity_poly.pdbx_seq_one_letter_code
_entity_poly.pdbx_strand_id
1 'polypeptide(L)' 'MDIALCLLALAPLTADQYAQVQRAAAAVGQSVEDFARDAVLDAAADPFLAALERAVDTVTARTAEDRIQHDYAV' A
#
# COMPACT_ATOMS: atom_id res chain seq x y z
N MET A 1 19.76 3.05 9.86
CA MET A 1 18.69 2.53 9.00
C MET A 1 17.41 2.76 9.77
N ASP A 2 16.82 3.93 9.57
CA ASP A 2 15.77 4.50 10.41
C ASP A 2 14.48 3.69 10.33
N ILE A 3 14.07 3.17 11.48
CA ILE A 3 12.78 2.52 11.76
C ILE A 3 11.68 3.62 11.80
N ALA A 4 11.72 4.55 10.84
CA ALA A 4 10.83 5.71 10.80
C ALA A 4 9.42 5.37 10.28
N LEU A 5 9.21 4.16 9.77
CA LEU A 5 7.91 3.70 9.26
C LEU A 5 6.94 3.23 10.37
N CYS A 6 7.41 3.03 11.62
CA CYS A 6 6.57 2.51 12.71
C CYS A 6 5.56 3.53 13.30
N LEU A 7 5.50 4.77 12.81
CA LEU A 7 4.74 5.86 13.46
C LEU A 7 3.82 6.66 12.54
N LEU A 8 3.41 6.12 11.38
CA LEU A 8 2.14 6.56 10.80
C LEU A 8 1.04 6.01 11.70
N ALA A 9 0.66 6.78 12.72
CA ALA A 9 -0.36 6.42 13.69
C ALA A 9 -1.63 5.97 12.95
N LEU A 10 -1.83 4.65 12.84
CA LEU A 10 -3.07 4.10 12.33
C LEU A 10 -4.18 4.59 13.25
N ALA A 11 -5.18 5.25 12.66
CA ALA A 11 -6.40 5.54 13.38
C ALA A 11 -6.89 4.23 14.03
N PRO A 12 -7.18 4.23 15.34
CA PRO A 12 -7.66 3.02 16.00
C PRO A 12 -8.93 2.56 15.31
N LEU A 13 -9.05 1.25 15.09
CA LEU A 13 -10.26 0.65 14.56
C LEU A 13 -11.45 1.04 15.45
N THR A 14 -12.57 1.39 14.83
CA THR A 14 -13.82 1.55 15.58
C THR A 14 -14.25 0.19 16.13
N ALA A 15 -15.12 0.20 17.16
CA ALA A 15 -15.61 -1.03 17.77
C ALA A 15 -16.26 -1.98 16.74
N ASP A 16 -17.00 -1.43 15.77
CA ASP A 16 -17.65 -2.20 14.71
C ASP A 16 -16.64 -2.83 13.75
N GLN A 17 -15.60 -2.07 13.37
CA GLN A 17 -14.52 -2.58 12.52
C GLN A 17 -13.76 -3.70 13.23
N TYR A 18 -13.44 -3.51 14.52
CA TYR A 18 -12.77 -4.54 15.32
C TYR A 18 -13.63 -5.80 15.45
N ALA A 19 -14.94 -5.67 15.68
CA ALA A 19 -15.86 -6.80 15.75
C ALA A 19 -16.00 -7.55 14.41
N GLN A 20 -15.84 -6.85 13.28
CA GLN A 20 -15.81 -7.47 11.96
C GLN A 20 -14.52 -8.26 11.74
N VAL A 21 -13.36 -7.68 12.08
CA VAL A 21 -12.06 -8.37 12.00
C VAL A 21 -12.02 -9.58 12.93
N GLN A 22 -12.57 -9.46 14.15
CA GLN A 22 -12.64 -10.57 15.10
C GLN A 22 -13.48 -11.74 14.57
N ARG A 23 -14.63 -11.46 13.94
CA ARG A 23 -15.45 -12.50 13.30
C ARG A 23 -14.73 -13.16 12.12
N ALA A 24 -14.01 -12.39 11.32
CA ALA A 24 -13.24 -12.93 10.19
C ALA A 24 -12.07 -13.81 10.68
N ALA A 25 -11.30 -13.33 11.66
CA ALA A 25 -10.21 -14.09 12.29
C ALA A 25 -10.72 -15.40 12.90
N ALA A 26 -11.85 -15.36 13.61
CA ALA A 26 -12.49 -16.55 14.18
C ALA A 26 -12.93 -17.56 13.11
N ALA A 27 -13.41 -17.10 11.94
CA ALA A 27 -13.81 -17.97 10.84
C ALA A 27 -12.62 -18.74 10.23
N VAL A 28 -11.43 -18.13 10.25
CA VAL A 28 -10.17 -18.74 9.75
C VAL A 28 -9.42 -19.49 10.87
N GLY A 29 -9.87 -19.39 12.12
CA GLY A 29 -9.24 -20.03 13.28
C GLY A 29 -7.93 -19.37 13.70
N GLN A 30 -7.73 -18.09 13.35
CA GLN A 30 -6.53 -17.32 13.65
C GLN A 30 -6.78 -16.29 14.75
N SER A 31 -5.69 -15.78 15.34
CA SER A 31 -5.75 -14.60 16.19
C SER A 31 -6.09 -13.36 15.33
N VAL A 32 -6.67 -12.33 15.96
CA VAL A 32 -6.98 -11.06 15.27
C VAL A 32 -5.71 -10.40 14.72
N GLU A 33 -4.60 -10.53 15.44
CA GLU A 33 -3.31 -9.93 15.08
C GLU A 33 -2.68 -10.62 13.87
N ASP A 34 -2.73 -11.96 13.82
CA ASP A 34 -2.20 -12.72 12.68
C ASP A 34 -3.09 -12.52 11.45
N PHE A 35 -4.41 -12.55 11.61
CA PHE A 35 -5.34 -12.27 10.52
C PHE A 35 -5.12 -10.86 9.94
N ALA A 36 -4.95 -9.85 10.81
CA ALA A 36 -4.66 -8.49 10.36
C ALA A 36 -3.31 -8.38 9.65
N ARG A 37 -2.28 -9.09 10.14
CA ARG A 37 -0.96 -9.14 9.48
C ARG A 37 -1.07 -9.73 8.08
N ASP A 38 -1.72 -10.88 7.95
CA ASP A 38 -1.89 -11.58 6.68
C ASP A 38 -2.66 -10.71 5.67
N ALA A 39 -3.76 -10.08 6.12
CA ALA A 39 -4.54 -9.16 5.29
C ALA A 39 -3.73 -7.95 4.81
N VAL A 40 -2.83 -7.41 5.65
CA VAL A 40 -1.93 -6.30 5.26
C VAL A 40 -0.90 -6.76 4.24
N LEU A 41 -0.33 -7.97 4.41
CA LEU A 41 0.63 -8.54 3.46
C LEU A 41 -0.03 -8.81 2.10
N ASP A 42 -1.25 -9.35 2.10
CA ASP A 42 -2.02 -9.58 0.87
C ASP A 42 -2.36 -8.27 0.17
N ALA A 43 -2.78 -7.24 0.92
CA ALA A 43 -3.05 -5.92 0.35
C ALA A 43 -1.79 -5.25 -0.22
N ALA A 44 -0.62 -5.46 0.39
CA ALA A 44 0.64 -4.98 -0.14
C ALA A 44 1.08 -5.71 -1.42
N ALA A 45 0.64 -6.95 -1.62
CA ALA A 45 0.90 -7.74 -2.81
C ALA A 45 -0.15 -7.54 -3.93
N ASP A 46 -1.07 -6.57 -3.78
CA ASP A 46 -2.13 -6.34 -4.74
C ASP A 46 -1.55 -5.99 -6.14
N PRO A 47 -1.86 -6.78 -7.19
CA PRO A 47 -1.36 -6.53 -8.55
C PRO A 47 -1.82 -5.18 -9.12
N PHE A 48 -2.93 -4.62 -8.62
CA PHE A 48 -3.39 -3.29 -8.99
C PHE A 48 -2.46 -2.20 -8.49
N LEU A 49 -1.95 -2.33 -7.26
CA LEU A 49 -0.97 -1.39 -6.69
C LEU A 49 0.33 -1.42 -7.51
N ALA A 50 0.81 -2.62 -7.86
CA ALA A 50 1.97 -2.78 -8.72
C ALA A 50 1.77 -2.18 -10.13
N ALA A 51 0.56 -2.30 -10.69
CA ALA A 51 0.23 -1.68 -11.96
C ALA A 51 0.19 -0.15 -11.87
N LEU A 52 -0.30 0.41 -10.75
CA LEU A 52 -0.32 1.84 -10.50
C LEU A 52 1.10 2.41 -10.36
N GLU A 53 1.97 1.75 -9.60
CA GLU A 53 3.38 2.13 -9.48
C GLU A 53 4.07 2.18 -10.85
N ARG A 54 3.86 1.14 -11.67
CA ARG A 54 4.41 1.09 -13.03
C ARG A 54 3.85 2.20 -13.94
N ALA A 55 2.58 2.55 -13.77
CA ALA A 55 1.97 3.66 -14.50
C ALA A 55 2.59 5.01 -14.09
N VAL A 56 2.82 5.22 -12.79
CA VAL A 56 3.52 6.41 -12.28
C VAL A 56 4.92 6.50 -12.86
N ASP A 57 5.71 5.42 -12.81
CA ASP A 57 7.06 5.38 -13.38
C ASP A 57 7.06 5.74 -14.87
N THR A 58 6.07 5.23 -15.62
CA THR A 58 5.92 5.52 -17.05
C THR A 58 5.63 7.00 -17.31
N VAL A 59 4.75 7.62 -16.51
CA VAL A 59 4.42 9.04 -16.62
C VAL A 59 5.64 9.90 -16.26
N THR A 60 6.36 9.55 -15.20
CA THR A 60 7.56 10.29 -14.78
C THR A 60 8.68 10.18 -15.82
N ALA A 61 8.90 8.98 -16.39
CA ALA A 61 9.88 8.77 -17.45
C ALA A 61 9.55 9.61 -18.70
N ARG A 62 8.29 9.60 -19.16
CA ARG A 62 7.85 10.43 -20.29
C ARG A 62 8.01 11.93 -20.03
N THR A 63 7.69 12.37 -18.82
CA THR A 63 7.87 13.78 -18.42
C THR A 63 9.35 14.18 -18.45
N ALA A 64 10.26 13.28 -18.09
CA ALA A 64 11.69 13.51 -18.18
C ALA A 64 12.19 13.56 -19.63
N GLU A 65 11.70 12.65 -20.49
CA GLU A 65 12.02 12.63 -21.92
C GLU A 65 11.53 13.90 -22.64
N ASP A 66 10.28 14.32 -22.42
CA ASP A 66 9.71 15.55 -22.99
C ASP A 66 10.52 16.79 -22.58
N ARG A 67 10.99 16.84 -21.33
CA ARG A 67 11.83 17.94 -20.83
C ARG A 67 13.19 17.98 -21.52
N ILE A 68 13.81 16.83 -21.75
CA ILE A 68 15.10 16.75 -22.46
C ILE A 68 14.92 17.17 -23.92
N GLN A 69 13.83 16.73 -24.57
CA GLN A 69 13.56 17.05 -25.97
C GLN A 69 13.31 18.55 -26.20
N HIS A 70 12.68 19.24 -25.23
CA HIS A 70 12.53 20.70 -25.24
C HIS A 70 13.86 21.46 -25.09
N ASP A 71 14.84 20.92 -24.36
CA ASP A 71 16.15 21.55 -24.12
C ASP A 71 17.07 21.47 -25.35
N TYR A 72 16.94 20.42 -26.16
CA TYR A 72 17.68 20.26 -27.43
C TYR A 72 17.12 21.07 -28.61
N ALA A 73 15.95 21.70 -28.47
CA ALA A 73 15.29 22.45 -29.54
C ALA A 73 15.66 23.96 -29.55
N VAL A 74 16.74 24.35 -28.85
CA VAL A 74 17.23 25.75 -28.73
C VAL A 74 18.52 25.95 -29.53
#